data_AF-A0AAJ5IHA2-F1
#
_entry.id   AF-A0AAJ5IHA2-F1
#
_cell.length_a   1.000
_cell.length_b   1.000
_cell.length_c   1.000
_cell.angle_alpha   90.00
_cell.angle_beta   90.00
_cell.angle_gamma   90.00
#
_symmetry.space_group_name_H-M   'P 1'
#
loop_
_entity.id
_entity.type
_entity.pdbx_description
1 polymer ?
#
loop_
_entity_poly.entity_id
_entity_poly.type
_entity_poly.pdbx_seq_one_letter_code
_entity_poly.pdbx_strand_id
1 'polypeptide(L)'
;MTPEVAVDLFRDALWLTTLMVAILVVPSLLVGLVVAMFQAATQINEQTLSFLPRLLVMLVTLIIAGPWLVQKFMEYFTSLYTNIPQLIG
;
A
#
# COMPACT_ATOMS: atom_id res chain seq x y z
N MET A 1 -10.82 -28.20 2.65
CA MET A 1 -11.13 -26.82 2.18
C MET A 1 -12.61 -26.67 1.83
N THR A 2 -13.35 -25.85 2.58
CA THR A 2 -14.71 -25.42 2.21
C THR A 2 -14.67 -24.08 1.47
N PRO A 3 -15.73 -23.69 0.73
CA PRO A 3 -15.79 -22.39 0.05
C PRO A 3 -15.61 -21.20 1.00
N GLU A 4 -16.08 -21.29 2.23
CA GLU A 4 -15.97 -20.25 3.26
C GLU A 4 -14.50 -20.00 3.62
N VAL A 5 -13.73 -21.07 3.81
CA VAL A 5 -12.29 -21.01 4.10
C VAL A 5 -11.51 -20.36 2.95
N ALA A 6 -11.91 -20.62 1.70
CA ALA A 6 -11.30 -19.95 0.56
C ALA A 6 -11.58 -18.45 0.55
N VAL A 7 -12.82 -18.04 0.84
CA VAL A 7 -13.20 -16.61 0.92
C VAL A 7 -12.44 -15.89 2.02
N ASP A 8 -12.29 -16.49 3.20
CA ASP A 8 -11.54 -15.90 4.30
C ASP A 8 -10.06 -15.71 3.94
N LEU A 9 -9.44 -16.67 3.25
CA LEU A 9 -8.07 -16.54 2.76
C LEU A 9 -7.91 -15.36 1.79
N PHE A 10 -8.83 -15.22 0.83
CA PHE A 10 -8.81 -14.09 -0.09
C PHE A 10 -9.04 -12.76 0.61
N ARG A 11 -9.91 -12.74 1.63
CA ARG A 11 -10.17 -11.54 2.42
C ARG A 11 -8.91 -11.06 3.13
N ASP A 12 -8.16 -11.95 3.76
CA ASP A 12 -6.92 -11.59 4.45
C ASP A 12 -5.84 -11.11 3.47
N ALA A 13 -5.71 -11.77 2.32
CA ALA A 13 -4.80 -11.34 1.25
C ALA A 13 -5.13 -9.94 0.74
N LEU A 14 -6.42 -9.66 0.49
CA LEU A 14 -6.88 -8.35 0.03
C LEU A 14 -6.69 -7.30 1.10
N TRP A 15 -6.97 -7.62 2.37
CA TRP A 15 -6.75 -6.69 3.49
C TRP A 15 -5.29 -6.26 3.59
N LEU A 16 -4.36 -7.22 3.56
CA LEU A 16 -2.93 -6.93 3.57
C LEU A 16 -2.53 -6.06 2.37
N THR A 17 -2.99 -6.43 1.18
CA THR A 17 -2.70 -5.69 -0.06
C THR A 17 -3.19 -4.24 0.03
N THR A 18 -4.44 -4.02 0.45
CA THR A 18 -5.02 -2.69 0.62
C THR A 18 -4.26 -1.88 1.66
N LEU A 19 -3.88 -2.49 2.78
CA LEU A 19 -3.09 -1.82 3.82
C LEU A 19 -1.72 -1.37 3.29
N MET A 20 -1.02 -2.23 2.54
CA MET A 20 0.29 -1.90 1.96
C MET A 20 0.17 -0.77 0.94
N VAL A 21 -0.83 -0.85 0.04
CA VAL A 21 -1.10 0.20 -0.96
C VAL A 21 -1.46 1.51 -0.26
N ALA A 22 -2.35 1.48 0.75
CA ALA A 22 -2.77 2.68 1.45
C ALA A 22 -1.59 3.41 2.10
N ILE A 23 -0.72 2.67 2.79
CA ILE A 23 0.44 3.27 3.46
C ILE A 23 1.40 3.92 2.48
N LEU A 24 1.64 3.31 1.31
CA LEU A 24 2.55 3.87 0.31
C LEU A 24 1.92 5.02 -0.49
N VAL A 25 0.63 4.92 -0.83
CA VAL A 25 -0.02 5.82 -1.78
C VAL A 25 -0.66 7.03 -1.10
N VAL A 26 -1.30 6.86 0.06
CA VAL A 26 -2.03 7.96 0.74
C VAL A 26 -1.14 9.18 1.02
N PRO A 27 0.10 9.05 1.54
CA PRO A 27 0.98 10.20 1.74
C PRO A 27 1.28 10.95 0.44
N SER A 28 1.54 10.21 -0.65
CA SER A 28 1.79 10.81 -1.97
C SER A 28 0.54 11.50 -2.53
N LEU A 29 -0.67 10.98 -2.27
CA LEU A 29 -1.93 11.60 -2.69
C LEU A 29 -2.17 12.91 -1.95
N LEU A 30 -1.92 12.95 -0.64
CA LEU A 30 -2.06 14.16 0.17
C LEU A 30 -1.15 15.27 -0.35
N VAL A 31 0.12 14.96 -0.64
CA VAL A 31 1.05 15.94 -1.20
C VAL A 31 0.64 16.33 -2.63
N GLY A 32 0.17 15.38 -3.43
CA GLY A 32 -0.39 15.65 -4.75
C GLY A 32 -1.55 16.64 -4.72
N LEU A 33 -2.44 16.50 -3.74
CA LEU A 33 -3.58 17.39 -3.54
C LEU A 33 -3.12 18.81 -3.17
N VAL A 34 -2.16 18.93 -2.24
CA VAL A 34 -1.60 20.23 -1.84
C VAL A 34 -0.94 20.94 -3.03
N VAL A 35 -0.15 20.20 -3.81
CA VAL A 35 0.52 20.75 -5.00
C VAL A 35 -0.50 21.14 -6.07
N ALA A 36 -1.55 20.34 -6.29
CA ALA A 36 -2.61 20.68 -7.23
C ALA A 36 -3.37 21.94 -6.83
N MET A 37 -3.62 22.14 -5.52
CA MET A 37 -4.21 23.38 -5.01
C MET A 37 -3.31 24.58 -5.26
N PHE A 38 -2.00 24.44 -5.05
CA PHE A 38 -1.03 25.50 -5.34
C PHE A 38 -1.00 25.85 -6.84
N GLN A 39 -0.94 24.83 -7.71
CA GLN A 39 -1.00 24.99 -9.16
C GLN A 39 -2.25 25.74 -9.62
N ALA A 40 -3.41 25.39 -9.06
CA ALA A 40 -4.68 26.05 -9.34
C ALA A 40 -4.68 27.52 -8.87
N ALA A 41 -4.14 27.80 -7.69
CA ALA A 41 -4.08 29.15 -7.12
C ALA A 41 -3.15 30.09 -7.91
N THR A 42 -2.03 29.58 -8.42
CA THR A 42 -1.04 30.38 -9.15
C THR A 42 -1.18 30.31 -10.68
N GLN A 43 -2.16 29.55 -11.19
CA GLN A 43 -2.35 29.28 -12.62
C GLN A 43 -1.11 28.66 -13.30
N ILE A 44 -0.27 27.95 -12.54
CA ILE A 44 0.91 27.25 -13.07
C ILE A 44 0.48 25.84 -13.51
N ASN A 45 0.54 25.56 -14.81
CA ASN A 45 0.18 24.25 -15.38
C ASN A 45 1.43 23.46 -15.83
N GLU A 46 2.34 23.22 -14.90
CA GLU A 46 3.57 22.46 -15.14
C GLU A 46 3.43 21.03 -14.64
N GLN A 47 3.36 20.07 -15.58
CA GLN A 47 3.11 18.66 -15.26
C GLN A 47 4.18 18.07 -14.32
N THR A 48 5.45 18.43 -14.52
CA THR A 48 6.61 17.99 -13.72
C THR A 48 6.55 18.46 -12.27
N LEU A 49 6.03 19.67 -12.01
CA LEU A 49 5.90 20.23 -10.66
C LEU A 49 4.97 19.36 -9.80
N SER A 50 3.96 18.77 -10.41
CA SER A 50 3.06 17.85 -9.70
C SER A 50 3.71 16.49 -9.41
N PHE A 51 4.56 15.99 -10.31
CA PHE A 51 5.10 14.63 -10.26
C PHE A 51 6.23 14.50 -9.23
N LEU A 52 7.21 15.40 -9.26
CA LEU A 52 8.43 15.27 -8.47
C LEU A 52 8.18 15.24 -6.94
N PRO A 53 7.36 16.13 -6.35
CA PRO A 53 7.09 16.08 -4.91
C PRO A 53 6.38 14.79 -4.49
N ARG A 54 5.45 14.28 -5.31
CA ARG A 54 4.75 13.02 -5.06
C ARG A 54 5.72 11.83 -5.04
N LEU A 55 6.64 11.79 -6.01
CA LEU A 55 7.65 10.75 -6.10
C LEU A 55 8.57 10.75 -4.87
N LEU A 56 9.08 11.92 -4.47
CA LEU A 56 9.96 12.03 -3.31
C LEU A 56 9.27 11.55 -2.03
N VAL A 57 8.00 11.92 -1.84
CA VAL A 57 7.21 11.48 -0.68
C VAL A 57 6.97 9.98 -0.69
N MET A 58 6.69 9.39 -1.86
CA MET A 58 6.56 7.94 -1.99
C MET A 58 7.86 7.22 -1.65
N LEU A 59 9.00 7.71 -2.13
CA LEU A 59 10.33 7.15 -1.82
C LEU A 59 10.65 7.23 -0.34
N VAL A 60 10.40 8.39 0.30
CA VAL A 60 10.60 8.56 1.74
C VAL A 60 9.70 7.63 2.54
N THR A 61 8.42 7.53 2.14
CA THR A 61 7.47 6.61 2.77
C THR A 61 7.95 5.17 2.66
N LEU A 62 8.47 4.77 1.50
CA LEU A 62 9.01 3.43 1.29
C LEU A 62 10.27 3.16 2.13
N ILE A 63 11.16 4.15 2.29
CA ILE A 63 12.34 4.00 3.15
C ILE A 63 11.93 3.80 4.62
N ILE A 64 10.95 4.56 5.09
CA ILE A 64 10.51 4.52 6.50
C ILE A 64 9.63 3.29 6.78
N ALA A 65 8.61 3.06 5.96
CA ALA A 65 7.64 1.98 6.16
C ALA A 65 8.10 0.64 5.58
N GLY A 66 9.10 0.62 4.70
CA GLY A 66 9.56 -0.57 3.97
C GLY A 66 9.87 -1.76 4.85
N PRO A 67 10.73 -1.64 5.89
CA PRO A 67 11.03 -2.76 6.79
C PRO A 67 9.80 -3.35 7.45
N TRP A 68 8.86 -2.50 7.88
CA TRP A 68 7.62 -2.92 8.52
C TRP A 68 6.65 -3.58 7.53
N LEU A 69 6.55 -3.07 6.30
CA LEU A 69 5.73 -3.68 5.24
C LEU A 69 6.25 -5.07 4.87
N VAL A 70 7.57 -5.23 4.77
CA VAL A 70 8.20 -6.54 4.52
C VAL A 70 7.93 -7.48 5.68
N GLN A 71 8.05 -7.02 6.94
CA GLN A 71 7.73 -7.82 8.10
C GLN A 71 6.28 -8.32 8.05
N LYS A 72 5.30 -7.44 7.77
CA LYS A 72 3.88 -7.81 7.66
C LYS A 72 3.64 -8.83 6.55
N PHE A 73 4.31 -8.66 5.42
CA PHE A 73 4.22 -9.60 4.31
C PHE A 73 4.78 -10.98 4.67
N MET A 74 5.93 -11.01 5.35
CA MET A 74 6.55 -12.25 5.82
C MET A 74 5.69 -12.94 6.88
N GLU A 75 5.15 -12.20 7.85
CA GLU A 75 4.22 -12.73 8.88
C GLU A 75 3.02 -13.42 8.24
N TYR A 76 2.40 -12.78 7.24
CA TYR A 76 1.28 -13.35 6.50
C TYR A 76 1.69 -14.63 5.75
N PHE A 77 2.83 -14.62 5.06
CA PHE A 77 3.30 -15.78 4.31
C PHE A 77 3.65 -16.97 5.21
N THR A 78 4.29 -16.72 6.35
CA THR A 78 4.58 -17.76 7.35
C THR A 78 3.30 -18.32 7.93
N SER A 79 2.35 -17.47 8.31
CA SER A 79 1.03 -17.91 8.80
C SER A 79 0.32 -18.78 7.76
N LEU A 80 0.30 -18.35 6.49
CA LEU A 80 -0.29 -19.13 5.41
C LEU A 80 0.34 -20.51 5.33
N TYR A 81 1.67 -20.58 5.26
CA TYR A 81 2.39 -21.84 5.12
C TYR A 81 2.17 -22.81 6.29
N THR A 82 2.15 -22.30 7.52
CA THR A 82 1.88 -23.10 8.72
C THR A 82 0.45 -23.63 8.76
N ASN A 83 -0.52 -22.88 8.22
CA ASN A 83 -1.92 -23.28 8.22
C ASN A 83 -2.30 -24.20 7.04
N ILE A 84 -1.51 -24.24 5.94
CA ILE A 84 -1.79 -25.11 4.77
C ILE A 84 -2.13 -26.56 5.14
N PRO A 85 -1.36 -27.28 5.99
CA PRO A 85 -1.68 -28.66 6.36
C PRO A 85 -3.04 -28.83 7.03
N GLN A 86 -3.48 -27.83 7.80
CA GLN A 86 -4.77 -27.81 8.50
C GLN A 86 -5.94 -27.48 7.57
N LEU A 87 -5.68 -26.82 6.43
CA LEU A 87 -6.69 -26.45 5.45
C LEU A 87 -7.00 -27.60 4.47
N ILE A 88 -6.02 -28.48 4.26
CA ILE A 88 -6.10 -29.66 3.37
C ILE A 88 -6.67 -30.88 4.12
N GLY A 89 -6.40 -31.01 5.42
CA GLY A 89 -7.05 -31.99 6.31
C GLY A 89 -8.52 -31.68 6.57
#